data_AF-A0A553KZE1-F1
#
_entry.id   AF-A0A553KZE1-F1
#
_cell.length_a   1.000
_cell.length_b   1.000
_cell.length_c   1.000
_cell.angle_alpha   90.00
_cell.angle_beta   90.00
_cell.angle_gamma   90.00
#
_symmetry.space_group_name_H-M   'P 1'
#
loop_
_entity.id
_entity.type
_entity.pdbx_description
1 polymer ?
#
loop_
_entity_poly.entity_id
_entity_poly.type
_entity_poly.pdbx_seq_one_letter_code
_entity_poly.pdbx_strand_id
1 'polypeptide(L)'
;MFEKLKVEKVELVKRVIRQNNYDQYEKTHRQCVELGLNINRQALDRFANKLELIDKAQLSKRQFELHKLEIAAQEQKERRQQQHVSKSATNQPPASLRSNKDRELDAHLEQYDESYTEEAVISTPQPPKRRVAPQQKNKMTRHGSMPGDMTYEQVKQRETEITFELGELKIRENELLQELIRLTEALDKNQKN
;
A
#
# COMPACT_ATOMS: atom_id res chain seq x y z
N MET A 1 -8.23 29.66 -24.87
CA MET A 1 -9.22 28.77 -25.51
C MET A 1 -8.60 27.44 -25.96
N PHE A 2 -7.49 27.49 -26.71
CA PHE A 2 -6.76 26.29 -27.20
C PHE A 2 -6.30 25.31 -26.10
N GLU A 3 -5.95 25.83 -24.92
CA GLU A 3 -5.46 25.01 -23.81
C GLU A 3 -6.55 24.10 -23.21
N LYS A 4 -7.78 24.62 -23.11
CA LYS A 4 -8.95 23.83 -22.70
C LYS A 4 -9.23 22.69 -23.68
N LEU A 5 -9.15 22.98 -24.98
CA LEU A 5 -9.35 21.97 -26.03
C LEU A 5 -8.28 20.86 -25.99
N LYS A 6 -7.02 21.21 -25.68
CA LYS A 6 -5.96 20.22 -25.50
C LYS A 6 -6.23 19.32 -24.28
N VAL A 7 -6.65 19.91 -23.16
CA VAL A 7 -7.02 19.15 -21.96
C VAL A 7 -8.20 18.22 -22.24
N GLU A 8 -9.25 18.69 -22.92
CA GLU A 8 -10.40 17.87 -23.28
C GLU A 8 -10.01 16.67 -24.15
N LYS A 9 -9.14 16.87 -25.15
CA LYS A 9 -8.63 15.77 -25.97
C LYS A 9 -7.86 14.75 -25.14
N VAL A 10 -7.00 15.21 -24.22
CA VAL A 10 -6.26 14.31 -23.32
C VAL A 10 -7.20 13.53 -22.40
N GLU A 11 -8.23 14.17 -21.85
CA GLU A 11 -9.22 13.51 -21.00
C GLU A 11 -10.05 12.48 -21.78
N LEU A 12 -10.37 12.76 -23.05
CA LEU A 12 -11.02 11.80 -23.93
C LEU A 12 -10.14 10.57 -24.16
N VAL A 13 -8.84 10.76 -24.45
CA VAL A 13 -7.87 9.67 -24.62
C VAL A 13 -7.77 8.83 -23.35
N LYS A 14 -7.64 9.45 -22.18
CA LYS A 14 -7.61 8.74 -20.89
C LYS A 14 -8.86 7.87 -20.71
N ARG A 15 -10.04 8.39 -21.05
CA ARG A 15 -11.31 7.65 -20.94
C ARG A 15 -11.33 6.43 -21.85
N VAL A 16 -10.92 6.58 -23.11
CA VAL A 16 -10.87 5.48 -24.08
C VAL A 16 -9.87 4.40 -23.64
N ILE A 17 -8.71 4.79 -23.11
CA ILE A 17 -7.71 3.83 -22.58
C ILE A 17 -8.29 3.02 -21.41
N ARG A 18 -8.93 3.70 -20.45
CA ARG A 18 -9.55 3.06 -19.29
C ARG A 18 -10.67 2.08 -19.68
N GLN A 19 -11.49 2.44 -20.68
CA GLN A 19 -12.55 1.57 -21.21
C GLN A 19 -12.01 0.30 -21.87
N ASN A 20 -10.76 0.33 -22.31
CA ASN A 20 -10.10 -0.76 -23.02
C ASN A 20 -9.04 -1.47 -22.15
N ASN A 21 -9.12 -1.32 -20.82
CA ASN A 21 -8.25 -1.99 -19.84
C ASN A 21 -6.74 -1.76 -20.06
N TYR A 22 -6.34 -0.60 -20.58
CA TYR A 22 -4.94 -0.17 -20.76
C TYR A 22 -4.09 -0.97 -21.77
N ASP A 23 -4.30 -2.28 -21.92
CA ASP A 23 -3.47 -3.19 -22.75
C ASP A 23 -3.93 -3.28 -24.21
N GLN A 24 -5.16 -2.88 -24.51
CA GLN A 24 -5.75 -3.01 -25.86
C GLN A 24 -5.39 -1.81 -26.74
N TYR A 25 -4.09 -1.62 -27.00
CA TYR A 25 -3.57 -0.43 -27.71
C TYR A 25 -4.12 -0.30 -29.13
N GLU A 26 -4.25 -1.41 -29.87
CA GLU A 26 -4.78 -1.38 -31.25
C GLU A 26 -6.22 -0.92 -31.35
N LYS A 27 -7.02 -1.34 -30.38
CA LYS A 27 -8.44 -0.99 -30.32
C LYS A 27 -8.59 0.46 -29.86
N THR A 28 -7.81 0.85 -28.85
CA THR A 28 -7.76 2.22 -28.33
C THR A 28 -7.30 3.20 -29.41
N HIS A 29 -6.26 2.87 -30.18
CA HIS A 29 -5.76 3.73 -31.26
C HIS A 29 -6.81 3.95 -32.34
N ARG A 30 -7.46 2.88 -32.81
CA ARG A 30 -8.56 2.97 -33.78
C ARG A 30 -9.70 3.86 -33.27
N GLN A 31 -10.13 3.68 -32.03
CA GLN A 31 -11.18 4.51 -31.44
C GLN A 31 -10.77 5.98 -31.31
N CYS A 32 -9.52 6.27 -30.95
CA CYS A 32 -9.01 7.64 -30.95
C CYS A 32 -9.05 8.27 -32.35
N VAL A 33 -8.67 7.52 -33.39
CA VAL A 33 -8.73 7.99 -34.79
C VAL A 33 -10.17 8.22 -35.24
N GLU A 34 -11.11 7.31 -34.92
CA GLU A 34 -12.55 7.47 -35.20
C GLU A 34 -13.14 8.72 -34.54
N LEU A 35 -12.64 9.08 -33.35
CA LEU A 35 -13.01 10.30 -32.63
C LEU A 35 -12.31 11.57 -33.16
N GLY A 36 -11.56 11.47 -34.27
CA GLY A 36 -10.85 12.58 -34.90
C GLY A 36 -9.55 12.99 -34.19
N LEU A 37 -8.97 12.11 -33.37
CA LEU A 37 -7.70 12.34 -32.69
C LEU A 37 -6.54 11.70 -33.47
N ASN A 38 -5.65 12.54 -34.00
CA ASN A 38 -4.39 12.08 -34.57
C ASN A 38 -3.34 11.90 -33.48
N ILE A 39 -3.09 10.65 -33.09
CA ILE A 39 -2.14 10.27 -32.06
C ILE A 39 -1.17 9.22 -32.61
N ASN A 40 0.11 9.38 -32.27
CA ASN A 40 1.14 8.40 -32.60
C ASN A 40 0.95 7.14 -31.75
N ARG A 41 0.94 5.97 -32.39
CA ARG A 41 0.76 4.66 -31.76
C ARG A 41 1.76 4.38 -30.64
N GLN A 42 3.04 4.71 -30.84
CA GLN A 42 4.08 4.55 -29.80
C GLN A 42 3.87 5.49 -28.61
N ALA A 43 3.37 6.71 -28.88
CA ALA A 43 3.06 7.66 -27.82
C ALA A 43 1.84 7.22 -27.02
N LEU A 44 0.84 6.62 -27.67
CA LEU A 44 -0.36 6.09 -27.02
C LEU A 44 -0.02 4.93 -26.08
N ASP A 45 0.82 4.01 -26.51
CA ASP A 45 1.31 2.89 -25.69
C ASP A 45 2.02 3.38 -24.42
N ARG A 46 3.03 4.24 -24.58
CA ARG A 46 3.73 4.86 -23.43
C ARG A 46 2.77 5.62 -22.51
N PHE A 47 1.81 6.33 -23.09
CA PHE A 47 0.83 7.09 -22.33
C PHE A 47 -0.11 6.19 -21.54
N ALA A 48 -0.59 5.10 -22.13
CA ALA A 48 -1.43 4.11 -21.46
C ALA A 48 -0.70 3.42 -20.31
N ASN A 49 0.56 3.00 -20.51
CA ASN A 49 1.37 2.39 -19.44
C ASN A 49 1.59 3.37 -18.27
N LYS A 50 1.90 4.63 -18.58
CA LYS A 50 2.03 5.67 -17.55
C LYS A 50 0.72 5.96 -16.83
N LEU A 51 -0.39 5.99 -17.57
CA LEU A 51 -1.72 6.21 -16.99
C LEU A 51 -2.12 5.08 -16.05
N GLU A 52 -1.84 3.84 -16.44
CA GLU A 52 -2.10 2.67 -15.61
C GLU A 52 -1.32 2.72 -14.29
N LEU A 53 -0.03 3.04 -14.34
CA LEU A 53 0.81 3.19 -13.14
C LEU A 53 0.27 4.27 -12.20
N ILE A 54 -0.15 5.42 -12.75
CA ILE A 54 -0.72 6.51 -11.95
C ILE A 54 -2.04 6.07 -11.30
N ASP A 55 -2.94 5.45 -12.07
CA ASP A 55 -4.24 5.00 -11.57
C ASP A 55 -4.06 3.92 -10.47
N LYS A 56 -3.13 2.96 -10.66
CA LYS A 56 -2.77 1.95 -9.64
C LYS A 56 -2.19 2.59 -8.37
N ALA A 57 -1.28 3.56 -8.52
CA ALA A 57 -0.70 4.26 -7.37
C ALA A 57 -1.75 5.06 -6.59
N GLN A 58 -2.70 5.69 -7.28
CA GLN A 58 -3.82 6.40 -6.64
C GLN A 58 -4.76 5.44 -5.89
N LEU A 59 -5.07 4.28 -6.47
CA LEU A 59 -5.85 3.24 -5.81
C LEU A 59 -5.16 2.74 -4.54
N SER A 60 -3.86 2.43 -4.61
CA SER A 60 -3.07 2.00 -3.46
C SER A 60 -3.06 3.05 -2.34
N LYS A 61 -2.84 4.33 -2.69
CA LYS A 61 -2.90 5.43 -1.71
C LYS A 61 -4.26 5.52 -1.02
N ARG A 62 -5.35 5.40 -1.78
CA ARG A 62 -6.72 5.44 -1.22
C ARG A 62 -6.97 4.25 -0.29
N GLN A 63 -6.52 3.05 -0.65
CA GLN A 63 -6.64 1.87 0.20
C GLN A 63 -5.89 2.04 1.52
N PHE A 64 -4.67 2.58 1.46
CA PHE A 64 -3.90 2.89 2.66
C PHE A 64 -4.59 3.93 3.56
N GLU A 65 -5.15 4.99 2.97
CA GLU A 65 -5.91 6.00 3.72
C GLU A 65 -7.16 5.41 4.38
N LEU A 66 -7.89 4.54 3.68
CA LEU A 66 -9.06 3.85 4.24
C LEU A 66 -8.68 2.94 5.41
N HIS A 67 -7.62 2.14 5.26
CA HIS A 67 -7.13 1.27 6.33
C HIS A 67 -6.69 2.08 7.56
N LYS A 68 -6.01 3.22 7.35
CA LYS A 68 -5.63 4.13 8.43
C LYS A 68 -6.84 4.70 9.17
N LEU A 69 -7.89 5.08 8.43
CA LEU A 69 -9.14 5.59 9.03
C LEU A 69 -9.89 4.50 9.79
N GLU A 70 -9.88 3.26 9.30
CA GLU A 70 -10.49 2.11 9.97
C GLU A 70 -9.84 1.83 11.32
N ILE A 71 -8.51 1.80 11.38
CA ILE A 71 -7.75 1.65 12.63
C ILE A 71 -8.09 2.79 13.61
N ALA A 72 -8.09 4.04 13.15
CA ALA A 72 -8.40 5.19 14.00
C ALA A 72 -9.85 5.14 14.53
N ALA A 73 -10.80 4.67 13.73
CA ALA A 73 -12.18 4.50 14.14
C ALA A 73 -12.35 3.38 15.17
N GLN A 74 -11.57 2.30 15.06
CA GLN A 74 -11.57 1.20 16.03
C GLN A 74 -11.01 1.64 17.38
N GLU A 75 -9.88 2.36 17.40
CA GLU A 75 -9.30 2.91 18.63
C GLU A 75 -10.28 3.87 19.36
N GLN A 76 -11.02 4.70 18.61
CA GLN A 76 -12.04 5.57 19.20
C GLN A 76 -13.21 4.79 19.82
N LYS A 77 -13.62 3.67 19.20
CA LYS A 77 -14.67 2.82 19.76
C LYS A 77 -14.21 2.16 21.06
N GLU A 78 -12.98 1.67 21.12
CA GLU A 78 -12.39 1.09 22.34
C GLU A 78 -12.29 2.12 23.47
N ARG A 79 -11.82 3.34 23.18
CA ARG A 79 -11.80 4.45 24.15
C ARG A 79 -13.19 4.81 24.69
N ARG A 80 -14.23 4.78 23.84
CA ARG A 80 -15.62 5.02 24.25
C ARG A 80 -16.20 3.89 25.12
N GLN A 81 -15.84 2.64 24.84
CA GLN A 81 -16.28 1.51 25.66
C GLN A 81 -15.63 1.55 27.06
N GLN A 82 -14.34 1.87 27.16
CA GLN A 82 -13.66 2.00 28.45
C GLN A 82 -14.23 3.13 29.34
N GLN A 83 -14.72 4.23 28.74
CA GLN A 83 -15.40 5.31 29.49
C GLN A 83 -16.82 4.95 29.97
N HIS A 84 -17.48 3.96 29.37
CA HIS A 84 -18.82 3.53 29.80
C HIS A 84 -18.80 2.53 30.96
N VAL A 85 -17.70 1.80 31.16
CA VAL A 85 -17.54 0.85 32.27
C VAL A 85 -17.22 1.56 33.60
N SER A 86 -16.68 2.78 33.57
CA SER A 86 -16.29 3.56 34.75
C SER A 86 -17.40 4.46 35.34
N LYS A 87 -18.64 4.41 34.81
CA LYS A 87 -19.78 5.22 35.30
C LYS A 87 -20.87 4.45 36.06
N SER A 88 -20.71 3.13 36.29
CA SER A 88 -21.70 2.34 37.04
C SER A 88 -21.31 2.05 38.51
N ALA A 89 -20.25 2.65 39.02
CA ALA A 89 -19.92 2.55 40.44
C ALA A 89 -19.53 3.91 41.02
N THR A 90 -20.17 4.23 42.15
CA THR A 90 -19.78 5.21 43.17
C THR A 90 -20.55 6.55 43.16
N ASN A 91 -21.66 6.54 43.91
CA ASN A 91 -22.17 7.72 44.62
C ASN A 91 -21.10 8.22 45.62
N GLN A 92 -20.50 9.39 45.40
CA GLN A 92 -20.10 10.37 46.44
C GLN A 92 -19.54 11.70 45.84
N PRO A 93 -19.60 12.84 46.56
CA PRO A 93 -19.57 14.22 46.01
C PRO A 93 -18.16 14.84 45.85
N PRO A 94 -18.01 16.03 45.24
CA PRO A 94 -16.77 16.47 44.60
C PRO A 94 -15.87 17.31 45.52
N ALA A 95 -14.55 17.13 45.42
CA ALA A 95 -13.54 18.04 45.96
C ALA A 95 -12.53 18.44 44.86
N SER A 96 -12.70 19.67 44.39
CA SER A 96 -11.69 20.69 44.07
C SER A 96 -10.30 20.28 43.55
N LEU A 97 -10.03 20.70 42.31
CA LEU A 97 -8.82 21.41 41.82
C LEU A 97 -7.43 20.92 42.28
N ARG A 98 -6.62 20.46 41.31
CA ARG A 98 -5.26 21.02 41.05
C ARG A 98 -4.70 20.56 39.71
N SER A 99 -4.24 21.53 38.91
CA SER A 99 -3.35 21.32 37.76
C SER A 99 -1.91 21.13 38.23
N ASN A 100 -1.13 20.37 37.47
CA ASN A 100 0.23 20.63 36.96
C ASN A 100 0.80 19.26 36.51
N LYS A 101 0.96 19.00 35.21
CA LYS A 101 2.09 19.35 34.33
C LYS A 101 3.41 18.62 34.68
N ASP A 102 3.79 17.76 33.72
CA ASP A 102 5.11 17.26 33.34
C ASP A 102 5.79 16.10 34.12
N ARG A 103 6.31 15.15 33.30
CA ARG A 103 7.26 14.04 33.56
C ARG A 103 6.67 12.82 34.29
N GLU A 104 6.92 11.57 33.89
CA GLU A 104 8.11 11.01 33.25
C GLU A 104 7.74 9.67 32.56
N LEU A 105 8.46 9.34 31.49
CA LEU A 105 8.60 7.97 31.00
C LEU A 105 9.08 7.07 32.16
N ASP A 106 8.48 5.91 32.38
CA ASP A 106 9.16 4.61 32.37
C ASP A 106 8.18 3.47 32.72
N ALA A 107 8.54 2.25 32.30
CA ALA A 107 8.01 0.96 32.70
C ALA A 107 6.58 0.59 32.24
N HIS A 108 6.50 -0.08 31.09
CA HIS A 108 5.88 -1.41 31.05
C HIS A 108 6.46 -2.23 29.90
N LEU A 109 7.68 -2.70 30.17
CA LEU A 109 8.27 -3.89 29.58
C LEU A 109 7.43 -5.10 30.03
N GLU A 110 7.08 -5.93 29.05
CA GLU A 110 6.68 -7.34 29.17
C GLU A 110 5.56 -7.70 30.16
N GLN A 111 4.37 -7.91 29.61
CA GLN A 111 3.54 -9.02 30.07
C GLN A 111 2.99 -9.74 28.84
N TYR A 112 3.73 -10.79 28.43
CA TYR A 112 3.20 -11.86 27.62
C TYR A 112 1.96 -12.42 28.32
N ASP A 113 0.83 -12.44 27.62
CA ASP A 113 -0.32 -13.26 27.99
C ASP A 113 -0.43 -14.40 26.97
N GLU A 114 0.16 -15.53 27.35
CA GLU A 114 -0.17 -16.85 26.84
C GLU A 114 -1.58 -17.22 27.31
N SER A 115 -2.60 -16.98 26.50
CA SER A 115 -3.81 -17.81 26.52
C SER A 115 -4.71 -17.54 25.32
N TYR A 116 -4.66 -18.41 24.31
CA TYR A 116 -5.92 -18.78 23.66
C TYR A 116 -5.91 -20.26 23.26
N THR A 117 -6.84 -20.96 23.91
CA THR A 117 -7.13 -22.38 23.82
C THR A 117 -7.70 -22.79 22.48
N GLU A 118 -7.39 -24.04 22.11
CA GLU A 118 -8.00 -24.81 21.04
C GLU A 118 -9.53 -24.95 21.18
N GLU A 119 -10.13 -25.32 20.04
CA GLU A 119 -11.41 -25.99 19.84
C GLU A 119 -12.66 -25.14 19.56
N ALA A 120 -12.96 -24.99 18.26
CA ALA A 120 -14.34 -25.09 17.77
C ALA A 120 -14.36 -25.60 16.32
N VAL A 121 -14.58 -26.91 16.22
CA VAL A 121 -15.08 -27.72 15.10
C VAL A 121 -15.89 -26.94 14.05
N ILE A 122 -15.40 -26.88 12.80
CA ILE A 122 -16.25 -26.65 11.62
C ILE A 122 -15.90 -27.67 10.53
N SER A 123 -16.94 -28.40 10.12
CA SER A 123 -16.96 -29.46 9.13
C SER A 123 -16.31 -29.09 7.80
N THR A 124 -15.47 -30.00 7.32
CA THR A 124 -14.92 -30.05 5.97
C THR A 124 -15.94 -30.58 4.96
N PRO A 125 -16.01 -30.02 3.73
CA PRO A 125 -16.37 -30.78 2.54
C PRO A 125 -15.11 -31.20 1.77
N GLN A 126 -14.98 -32.51 1.52
CA GLN A 126 -13.90 -33.13 0.73
C GLN A 126 -13.79 -32.59 -0.70
N PRO A 127 -12.57 -32.47 -1.26
CA PRO A 127 -12.34 -32.49 -2.69
C PRO A 127 -12.01 -33.91 -3.21
N PRO A 128 -12.29 -34.22 -4.50
CA PRO A 128 -12.34 -35.58 -5.03
C PRO A 128 -10.96 -36.19 -5.29
N LYS A 129 -10.85 -37.49 -5.02
CA LYS A 129 -9.68 -38.35 -5.32
C LYS A 129 -9.41 -38.40 -6.83
N ARG A 130 -8.27 -37.84 -7.28
CA ARG A 130 -7.71 -38.12 -8.62
C ARG A 130 -6.50 -39.05 -8.54
N ARG A 131 -6.77 -40.28 -9.00
CA ARG A 131 -5.94 -41.31 -9.62
C ARG A 131 -4.44 -41.03 -9.76
N VAL A 132 -3.65 -41.91 -9.18
CA VAL A 132 -2.19 -42.04 -9.30
C VAL A 132 -1.82 -42.59 -10.70
N ALA A 133 -0.83 -41.99 -11.35
CA ALA A 133 -0.03 -42.61 -12.41
C ALA A 133 1.45 -42.22 -12.19
N PRO A 134 2.42 -43.15 -12.25
CA PRO A 134 3.80 -42.85 -11.93
C PRO A 134 4.68 -42.62 -13.17
N GLN A 135 5.83 -41.99 -12.91
CA GLN A 135 7.03 -41.86 -13.74
C GLN A 135 6.99 -40.80 -14.85
N GLN A 136 7.95 -39.88 -14.85
CA GLN A 136 9.28 -40.13 -15.40
C GLN A 136 10.27 -39.04 -14.99
N LYS A 137 11.49 -39.50 -14.68
CA LYS A 137 12.67 -38.69 -14.38
C LYS A 137 13.00 -37.83 -15.60
N ASN A 138 13.14 -36.53 -15.42
CA ASN A 138 13.97 -35.72 -16.31
C ASN A 138 14.83 -34.76 -15.51
N LYS A 139 16.15 -34.91 -15.71
CA LYS A 139 17.21 -34.03 -15.23
C LYS A 139 17.04 -32.66 -15.89
N MET A 140 17.00 -31.58 -15.11
CA MET A 140 17.42 -30.28 -15.62
C MET A 140 17.81 -29.33 -14.48
N THR A 141 19.01 -28.78 -14.64
CA THR A 141 19.44 -27.43 -14.28
C THR A 141 19.08 -26.89 -12.89
N ARG A 142 20.13 -26.84 -12.05
CA ARG A 142 20.20 -26.02 -10.83
C ARG A 142 19.96 -24.54 -11.18
N HIS A 143 18.75 -24.06 -10.99
CA HIS A 143 18.46 -22.64 -10.79
C HIS A 143 17.67 -22.52 -9.48
N GLY A 144 18.17 -21.67 -8.59
CA GLY A 144 17.48 -21.09 -7.44
C GLY A 144 16.69 -22.08 -6.60
N SER A 145 17.29 -22.56 -5.50
CA SER A 145 16.54 -23.11 -4.38
C SER A 145 15.54 -22.06 -3.91
N MET A 146 14.30 -22.11 -4.39
CA MET A 146 13.17 -21.52 -3.69
C MET A 146 13.13 -22.23 -2.33
N PRO A 147 13.22 -21.52 -1.19
CA PRO A 147 13.12 -22.17 0.10
C PRO A 147 11.75 -22.85 0.15
N GLY A 148 11.75 -24.14 0.47
CA GLY A 148 10.52 -24.89 0.71
C GLY A 148 9.64 -24.15 1.70
N ASP A 149 8.34 -24.17 1.42
CA ASP A 149 7.22 -23.70 2.25
C ASP A 149 7.65 -22.98 3.52
N MET A 150 8.00 -21.70 3.40
CA MET A 150 8.23 -20.86 4.58
C MET A 150 6.98 -20.90 5.44
N THR A 151 7.17 -21.16 6.73
CA THR A 151 6.06 -21.12 7.68
C THR A 151 5.48 -19.70 7.72
N TYR A 152 4.19 -19.58 8.04
CA TYR A 152 3.51 -18.28 8.11
C TYR A 152 4.28 -17.26 8.97
N GLU A 153 4.81 -17.70 10.12
CA GLU A 153 5.62 -16.86 11.01
C GLU A 153 6.91 -16.36 10.35
N GLN A 154 7.63 -17.23 9.62
CA GLN A 154 8.84 -16.84 8.90
C GLN A 154 8.55 -15.87 7.75
N VAL A 155 7.42 -16.05 7.04
CA VAL A 155 6.99 -15.11 6.01
C VAL A 155 6.70 -13.74 6.62
N LYS A 156 5.97 -13.70 7.74
CA LYS A 156 5.60 -12.47 8.44
C LYS A 156 6.81 -11.73 9.02
N GLN A 157 7.77 -12.48 9.57
CA GLN A 157 9.04 -11.92 10.02
C GLN A 157 9.81 -11.33 8.84
N ARG A 158 9.90 -12.06 7.72
CA ARG A 158 10.61 -11.58 6.53
C ARG A 158 9.93 -10.37 5.90
N GLU A 159 8.61 -10.32 5.88
CA GLU A 159 7.82 -9.17 5.44
C GLU A 159 8.10 -7.93 6.30
N THR A 160 8.22 -8.13 7.62
CA THR A 160 8.55 -7.06 8.56
C THR A 160 9.96 -6.52 8.29
N GLU A 161 10.95 -7.41 8.16
CA GLU A 161 12.34 -7.05 7.83
C GLU A 161 12.41 -6.25 6.52
N ILE A 162 11.77 -6.74 5.46
CA ILE A 162 11.71 -6.05 4.17
C ILE A 162 11.08 -4.66 4.30
N THR A 163 10.04 -4.54 5.12
CA THR A 163 9.36 -3.25 5.34
C THR A 163 10.27 -2.24 6.03
N PHE A 164 11.05 -2.67 7.03
CA PHE A 164 12.03 -1.82 7.69
C PHE A 164 13.15 -1.40 6.73
N GLU A 165 13.76 -2.36 6.01
CA GLU A 165 14.80 -2.08 5.03
C GLU A 165 14.31 -1.10 3.94
N LEU A 166 13.07 -1.26 3.47
CA LEU A 166 12.47 -0.35 2.50
C LEU A 166 12.26 1.06 3.09
N GLY A 167 11.93 1.16 4.37
CA GLY A 167 11.84 2.42 5.10
C GLY A 167 13.17 3.15 5.15
N GLU A 168 14.25 2.46 5.51
CA GLU A 168 15.61 3.02 5.55
C GLU A 168 16.06 3.51 4.17
N LEU A 169 15.80 2.72 3.12
CA LEU A 169 16.12 3.10 1.74
C LEU A 169 15.39 4.37 1.31
N LYS A 170 14.12 4.54 1.67
CA LYS A 170 13.34 5.76 1.36
C LYS A 170 13.86 7.00 2.08
N ILE A 171 14.32 6.86 3.31
CA ILE A 171 14.93 7.98 4.05
C ILE A 171 16.21 8.39 3.33
N ARG A 172 17.07 7.43 3.00
CA ARG A 172 18.33 7.69 2.27
C ARG A 172 18.09 8.30 0.89
N GLU A 173 17.08 7.84 0.16
CA GLU A 173 16.68 8.43 -1.14
C GLU A 173 16.35 9.93 -0.98
N ASN A 174 15.57 10.28 0.05
CA ASN A 174 15.21 11.66 0.33
C ASN A 174 16.43 12.53 0.69
N GLU A 175 17.37 11.99 1.46
CA GLU A 175 18.63 12.69 1.80
C GLU A 175 19.43 13.01 0.54
N LEU A 176 19.59 12.05 -0.37
CA LEU A 176 20.28 12.24 -1.64
C LEU A 176 19.58 13.25 -2.55
N LEU A 177 18.24 13.25 -2.59
CA LEU A 177 17.49 14.24 -3.34
C LEU A 177 17.70 15.66 -2.80
N GLN A 178 17.75 15.83 -1.47
CA GLN A 178 18.06 17.12 -0.85
C GLN A 178 19.49 17.56 -1.17
N GLU A 179 20.46 16.64 -1.15
CA GLU A 179 21.84 16.94 -1.54
C GLU A 179 21.93 17.38 -3.00
N LEU A 180 21.22 16.70 -3.91
CA LEU A 180 21.18 17.05 -5.32
C LEU A 180 20.57 18.44 -5.56
N ILE A 181 19.50 18.79 -4.82
CA ILE A 181 18.93 20.14 -4.85
C ILE A 181 19.97 21.17 -4.41
N ARG A 182 20.66 20.93 -3.28
CA ARG A 182 21.71 21.84 -2.77
C ARG A 182 22.83 22.05 -3.79
N LEU A 183 23.30 20.97 -4.44
CA LEU A 183 24.33 21.05 -5.47
C LEU A 183 23.85 21.84 -6.71
N THR A 184 22.60 21.64 -7.12
CA THR A 184 21.99 22.38 -8.23
C THR A 184 21.93 23.88 -7.91
N GLU A 185 21.47 24.24 -6.71
CA GLU A 185 21.43 25.63 -6.26
C GLU A 185 22.84 26.27 -6.18
N ALA A 186 23.84 25.50 -5.77
CA ALA A 186 25.23 25.96 -5.72
C ALA A 186 25.78 26.23 -7.13
N LEU A 187 25.48 25.37 -8.10
CA LEU A 187 25.86 25.59 -9.51
C LEU A 187 25.15 26.81 -10.09
N ASP A 188 23.85 26.97 -9.85
CA ASP A 188 23.08 28.13 -10.34
C ASP A 188 23.58 29.46 -9.76
N LYS A 189 24.03 29.47 -8.50
CA LYS A 189 24.65 30.65 -7.88
C LYS A 189 26.01 30.97 -8.49
N ASN A 190 26.81 29.95 -8.81
CA ASN A 190 28.12 30.11 -9.42
C ASN A 190 28.07 30.52 -10.91
N GLN A 191 26.97 30.27 -11.62
CA GLN A 191 26.77 30.73 -13.00
C GLN A 191 26.24 32.17 -13.11
N LYS A 192 25.79 32.76 -12.00
CA LYS A 192 25.27 34.15 -11.95
C LYS A 192 26.32 35.17 -11.51
N ASN A 193 27.53 34.72 -11.16
CA ASN A 193 28.73 35.52 -10.96
C ASN A 193 29.65 35.38 -12.18
#